data_AF-B2UQ72-F1
#
_entry.id   AF-B2UQ72-F1
#
_cell.length_a   1.000
_cell.length_b   1.000
_cell.length_c   1.000
_cell.angle_alpha   90.00
_cell.angle_beta   90.00
_cell.angle_gamma   90.00
#
_symmetry.space_group_name_H-M   'P 1'
#
loop_
_entity.id
_entity.type
_entity.pdbx_description
1 polymer ?
#
loop_
_entity_poly.entity_id
_entity_poly.type
_entity_poly.pdbx_seq_one_letter_code
_entity_poly.pdbx_strand_id
1 'polypeptide(L)'
;MKTIVLLRHGESTWNRENRFTGWTDVDLTELGIQEANHAGDLLKDRGMAFDHAYTSYLKRAVKTLNCVLDHLDQDWLPVSKSWRLNEKHYGMLQGLNKSETAQKYGDEQVLIWRRSYDVAPPPLAEDDPANPKWDPRYKGVPDSELPRTESLKETIARMMPYWEGTVLPSLRTLDNILIVAHGNTLRGMIKYLKNIPDEQLLSLNLPTATPYVFEFDDSLNLEKDYFLGDPEEIRKRMAAVAGQGSAKKKNACGITSLSFPMTAHSCRIAFFDAKPYDRDSFNSVNEREFHYDIRYFKGHLTPDSVPLTRGTDVACIFVNDTANREVIRNLKENGVKLLALRCAGFNNVDLKAAEEAELPVVRVPQYSPYAVAEHAVALMLSLNRKIHRAYWRTRDGNFSLHGLMGFDMNGKTAGIIGTGKIARILIRILKGFGMNILAYDLHPDQRFAEEAGITYTTLDDLYARSDIISLHCPLTPETEHLINTDSIGKMKDGVMIINTGRGKLINTEMLIDGLKSKKVGAAGLDVYEEEGEYFYEDKSDRIIDDDTLARLLSFNNVILTSHQGFFTKEALHNIAEVTLHNIRDFLESKPLINRVSLQSR
;
A
#
# COMPACT_ATOMS: atom_id res chain seq x y z
N MET A 1 10.40 -31.79 18.85
CA MET A 1 10.11 -30.60 18.02
C MET A 1 10.74 -30.82 16.67
N LYS A 2 9.92 -30.87 15.63
CA LYS A 2 10.35 -31.22 14.28
C LYS A 2 10.59 -29.96 13.47
N THR A 3 11.60 -29.96 12.63
CA THR A 3 12.06 -28.76 11.93
C THR A 3 12.31 -29.03 10.45
N ILE A 4 11.78 -28.14 9.60
CA ILE A 4 12.20 -28.03 8.20
C ILE A 4 12.91 -26.70 8.01
N VAL A 5 14.12 -26.74 7.46
CA VAL A 5 14.82 -25.54 6.99
C VAL A 5 14.77 -25.49 5.47
N LEU A 6 14.15 -24.43 4.95
CA LEU A 6 14.14 -24.13 3.52
C LEU A 6 15.26 -23.13 3.21
N LEU A 7 16.07 -23.46 2.20
CA LEU A 7 17.17 -22.61 1.76
C LEU A 7 17.14 -22.45 0.24
N ARG A 8 17.00 -21.21 -0.22
CA ARG A 8 17.20 -20.90 -1.63
C ARG A 8 18.69 -20.97 -1.96
N HIS A 9 19.04 -21.52 -3.11
CA HIS A 9 20.42 -21.51 -3.60
C HIS A 9 21.05 -20.10 -3.55
N GLY A 10 22.36 -20.03 -3.35
CA GLY A 10 23.13 -18.78 -3.42
C GLY A 10 23.09 -18.14 -4.81
N GLU A 11 23.57 -16.90 -4.95
CA GLU A 11 23.59 -16.19 -6.22
C GLU A 11 24.26 -17.03 -7.33
N SER A 12 23.51 -17.30 -8.41
CA SER A 12 24.05 -17.94 -9.62
C SER A 12 24.60 -16.93 -10.61
N THR A 13 25.47 -17.38 -11.52
CA THR A 13 26.01 -16.53 -12.60
C THR A 13 24.91 -15.81 -13.37
N TRP A 14 23.78 -16.48 -13.62
CA TRP A 14 22.64 -15.90 -14.32
C TRP A 14 21.71 -15.06 -13.44
N ASN A 15 21.76 -15.18 -12.12
CA ASN A 15 21.14 -14.17 -11.26
C ASN A 15 21.88 -12.84 -11.39
N ARG A 16 23.21 -12.88 -11.32
CA ARG A 16 24.08 -11.72 -11.49
C ARG A 16 23.95 -11.09 -12.88
N GLU A 17 23.89 -11.91 -13.92
CA GLU A 17 23.70 -11.46 -15.31
C GLU A 17 22.24 -11.09 -15.64
N ASN A 18 21.33 -11.16 -14.66
CA ASN A 18 19.91 -10.85 -14.82
C ASN A 18 19.22 -11.67 -15.93
N ARG A 19 19.56 -12.95 -16.09
CA ARG A 19 18.96 -13.86 -17.08
C ARG A 19 17.86 -14.74 -16.48
N PHE A 20 16.99 -15.29 -17.33
CA PHE A 20 16.06 -16.34 -16.93
C PHE A 20 16.79 -17.67 -16.85
N THR A 21 16.94 -18.20 -15.63
CA THR A 21 17.70 -19.43 -15.38
C THR A 21 16.89 -20.70 -15.66
N GLY A 22 15.77 -20.86 -14.95
CA GLY A 22 14.94 -22.05 -15.03
C GLY A 22 15.74 -23.34 -14.79
N TRP A 23 15.60 -24.30 -15.70
CA TRP A 23 16.27 -25.59 -15.61
C TRP A 23 17.70 -25.59 -16.14
N THR A 24 18.18 -24.46 -16.69
CA THR A 24 19.54 -24.36 -17.18
C THR A 24 20.54 -24.54 -16.04
N ASP A 25 21.56 -25.36 -16.28
CA ASP A 25 22.51 -25.78 -15.25
C ASP A 25 23.71 -24.84 -15.12
N VAL A 26 23.44 -23.69 -14.50
CA VAL A 26 24.44 -22.63 -14.28
C VAL A 26 25.09 -22.72 -12.91
N ASP A 27 26.33 -22.26 -12.82
CA ASP A 27 27.12 -22.32 -11.60
C ASP A 27 26.78 -21.18 -10.61
N LEU A 28 27.25 -21.32 -9.38
CA LEU A 28 27.26 -20.23 -8.39
C LEU A 28 28.32 -19.17 -8.76
N THR A 29 28.09 -17.92 -8.35
CA THR A 29 29.15 -16.90 -8.33
C THR A 29 30.02 -17.10 -7.08
N GLU A 30 31.18 -16.45 -7.03
CA GLU A 30 31.97 -16.38 -5.80
C GLU A 30 31.15 -15.82 -4.63
N LEU A 31 30.32 -14.81 -4.89
CA LEU A 31 29.37 -14.28 -3.92
C LEU A 31 28.37 -15.35 -3.48
N GLY A 32 27.78 -16.10 -4.42
CA GLY A 32 26.85 -17.18 -4.08
C GLY A 32 27.45 -18.29 -3.22
N ILE A 33 28.75 -18.58 -3.38
CA ILE A 33 29.49 -19.50 -2.49
C ILE A 33 29.64 -18.88 -1.09
N GLN A 34 30.02 -17.60 -1.00
CA GLN A 34 30.13 -16.89 0.27
C GLN A 34 28.79 -16.83 1.01
N GLU A 35 27.68 -16.58 0.30
CA GLU A 35 26.35 -16.59 0.89
C GLU A 35 25.98 -17.99 1.42
N ALA A 36 26.32 -19.05 0.68
CA ALA A 36 26.07 -20.44 1.09
C ALA A 36 26.87 -20.83 2.34
N ASN A 37 28.15 -20.47 2.37
CA ASN A 37 29.03 -20.67 3.53
C ASN A 37 28.49 -19.94 4.77
N HIS A 38 28.08 -18.68 4.61
CA HIS A 38 27.47 -17.89 5.69
C HIS A 38 26.15 -18.50 6.18
N ALA A 39 25.33 -19.06 5.28
CA ALA A 39 24.13 -19.80 5.68
C ALA A 39 24.47 -21.03 6.54
N GLY A 40 25.56 -21.72 6.22
CA GLY A 40 26.11 -22.81 7.03
C GLY A 40 26.55 -22.33 8.41
N ASP A 41 27.28 -21.22 8.49
CA ASP A 41 27.70 -20.61 9.76
C ASP A 41 26.48 -20.25 10.64
N LEU A 42 25.45 -19.61 10.07
CA LEU A 42 24.24 -19.26 10.81
C LEU A 42 23.52 -20.48 11.38
N LEU A 43 23.47 -21.58 10.62
CA LEU A 43 22.87 -22.83 11.09
C LEU A 43 23.70 -23.48 12.19
N LYS A 44 25.04 -23.45 12.05
CA LYS A 44 25.99 -23.95 13.03
C LYS A 44 25.92 -23.17 14.35
N ASP A 45 25.89 -21.84 14.28
CA ASP A 45 25.81 -20.94 15.44
C ASP A 45 24.51 -21.14 16.24
N ARG A 46 23.44 -21.59 15.57
CA ARG A 46 22.18 -21.98 16.19
C ARG A 46 22.17 -23.42 16.73
N GLY A 47 23.28 -24.15 16.60
CA GLY A 47 23.40 -25.54 17.04
C GLY A 47 22.48 -26.48 16.28
N MET A 48 22.11 -26.16 15.04
CA MET A 48 21.23 -27.01 14.24
C MET A 48 22.03 -28.15 13.61
N ALA A 49 21.45 -29.36 13.65
CA ALA A 49 21.94 -30.53 12.94
C ALA A 49 20.78 -31.16 12.19
N PHE A 50 21.06 -31.75 11.03
CA PHE A 50 20.05 -32.36 10.17
C PHE A 50 20.19 -33.87 10.13
N ASP A 51 19.07 -34.57 9.92
CA ASP A 51 19.02 -36.02 9.73
C ASP A 51 19.02 -36.42 8.25
N HIS A 52 18.53 -35.53 7.39
CA HIS A 52 18.46 -35.74 5.95
C HIS A 52 18.41 -34.41 5.18
N ALA A 53 18.94 -34.39 3.96
CA ALA A 53 18.82 -33.25 3.05
C ALA A 53 18.15 -33.60 1.71
N TYR A 54 17.34 -32.67 1.20
CA TYR A 54 16.70 -32.75 -0.09
C TYR A 54 17.17 -31.62 -1.01
N THR A 55 17.46 -31.95 -2.27
CA THR A 55 17.82 -30.92 -3.26
C THR A 55 17.41 -31.28 -4.69
N SER A 56 17.52 -30.32 -5.59
CA SER A 56 17.27 -30.48 -7.02
C SER A 56 18.45 -31.14 -7.75
N TYR A 57 18.30 -31.39 -9.06
CA TYR A 57 19.42 -31.84 -9.91
C TYR A 57 20.32 -30.70 -10.40
N LEU A 58 19.96 -29.45 -10.12
CA LEU A 58 20.68 -28.29 -10.65
C LEU A 58 21.87 -27.92 -9.77
N LYS A 59 23.03 -27.76 -10.40
CA LYS A 59 24.34 -27.61 -9.76
C LYS A 59 24.39 -26.48 -8.73
N ARG A 60 23.71 -25.37 -8.96
CA ARG A 60 23.64 -24.24 -8.01
C ARG A 60 23.03 -24.63 -6.66
N ALA A 61 21.98 -25.45 -6.66
CA ALA A 61 21.35 -25.92 -5.43
C ALA A 61 22.22 -26.99 -4.75
N VAL A 62 22.79 -27.91 -5.54
CA VAL A 62 23.71 -28.94 -5.03
C VAL A 62 24.95 -28.33 -4.39
N LYS A 63 25.59 -27.35 -5.05
CA LYS A 63 26.76 -26.66 -4.50
C LYS A 63 26.43 -25.84 -3.26
N THR A 64 25.28 -25.16 -3.25
CA THR A 64 24.81 -24.44 -2.05
C THR A 64 24.65 -25.42 -0.89
N LEU A 65 24.02 -26.58 -1.12
CA LEU A 65 23.89 -27.61 -0.09
C LEU A 65 25.25 -28.11 0.41
N ASN A 66 26.17 -28.43 -0.51
CA ASN A 66 27.50 -28.91 -0.12
C ASN A 66 28.26 -27.90 0.73
N CYS A 67 28.23 -26.61 0.38
CA CYS A 67 28.82 -25.53 1.20
C CYS A 67 28.23 -25.50 2.62
N VAL A 68 26.91 -25.65 2.73
CA VAL A 68 26.23 -25.66 4.03
C VAL A 68 26.60 -26.89 4.86
N LEU A 69 26.66 -28.07 4.24
CA LEU A 69 27.01 -29.32 4.93
C LEU A 69 28.47 -29.33 5.40
N ASP A 70 29.40 -28.81 4.59
CA ASP A 70 30.82 -28.67 4.96
C ASP A 70 30.98 -27.77 6.20
N HIS A 71 30.29 -26.63 6.24
CA HIS A 71 30.31 -25.73 7.39
C HIS A 71 29.68 -26.34 8.66
N LEU A 72 28.63 -27.15 8.49
CA LEU A 72 27.97 -27.89 9.57
C LEU A 72 28.76 -29.13 10.03
N ASP A 73 29.83 -29.53 9.33
CA ASP A 73 30.54 -30.80 9.53
C ASP A 73 29.61 -32.03 9.36
N GLN A 74 28.72 -31.95 8.36
CA GLN A 74 27.71 -32.97 8.03
C GLN A 74 27.80 -33.44 6.57
N ASP A 75 28.99 -33.51 5.97
CA ASP A 75 29.19 -34.01 4.58
C ASP A 75 28.67 -35.43 4.33
N TRP A 76 28.58 -36.23 5.41
CA TRP A 76 28.08 -37.60 5.39
C TRP A 76 26.55 -37.69 5.35
N LEU A 77 25.84 -36.57 5.51
CA LEU A 77 24.38 -36.54 5.61
C LEU A 77 23.74 -37.19 4.37
N PRO A 78 22.76 -38.09 4.53
CA PRO A 78 22.02 -38.62 3.40
C PRO A 78 21.34 -37.50 2.58
N VAL A 79 21.63 -37.46 1.28
CA VAL A 79 21.06 -36.46 0.35
C VAL A 79 20.19 -37.14 -0.71
N SER A 80 18.89 -36.84 -0.70
CA SER A 80 17.99 -37.23 -1.78
C SER A 80 17.85 -36.11 -2.81
N LYS A 81 18.10 -36.45 -4.07
CA LYS A 81 17.95 -35.51 -5.18
C LYS A 81 16.72 -35.84 -6.00
N SER A 82 15.99 -34.82 -6.47
CA SER A 82 14.83 -35.02 -7.35
C SER A 82 14.68 -33.88 -8.35
N TRP A 83 14.40 -34.22 -9.62
CA TRP A 83 14.05 -33.26 -10.66
C TRP A 83 12.78 -32.48 -10.32
N ARG A 84 11.88 -33.06 -9.50
CA ARG A 84 10.67 -32.38 -9.02
C ARG A 84 10.98 -31.16 -8.14
N LEU A 85 12.21 -31.05 -7.63
CA LEU A 85 12.70 -29.87 -6.89
C LEU A 85 13.40 -28.84 -7.78
N ASN A 86 13.47 -29.03 -9.10
CA ASN A 86 13.98 -28.03 -10.02
C ASN A 86 13.11 -26.76 -10.01
N GLU A 87 13.72 -25.64 -10.40
CA GLU A 87 13.08 -24.33 -10.59
C GLU A 87 11.93 -24.40 -11.62
N LYS A 88 11.12 -23.35 -11.73
CA LYS A 88 10.16 -23.18 -12.83
C LYS A 88 10.87 -23.22 -14.20
N HIS A 89 10.40 -24.06 -15.12
CA HIS A 89 10.90 -24.08 -16.49
C HIS A 89 10.42 -22.84 -17.27
N TYR A 90 11.34 -21.94 -17.66
CA TYR A 90 10.95 -20.67 -18.33
C TYR A 90 10.77 -20.79 -19.85
N GLY A 91 10.79 -22.02 -20.38
CA GLY A 91 10.61 -22.28 -21.81
C GLY A 91 11.61 -21.54 -22.68
N MET A 92 11.13 -20.91 -23.75
CA MET A 92 11.96 -20.14 -24.68
C MET A 92 12.69 -18.95 -24.04
N LEU A 93 12.30 -18.53 -22.83
CA LEU A 93 12.96 -17.40 -22.16
C LEU A 93 14.28 -17.80 -21.51
N GLN A 94 14.55 -19.09 -21.30
CA GLN A 94 15.77 -19.55 -20.64
C GLN A 94 17.01 -19.02 -21.38
N GLY A 95 17.93 -18.40 -20.64
CA GLY A 95 19.15 -17.79 -21.17
C GLY A 95 19.00 -16.35 -21.65
N LEU A 96 17.78 -15.87 -21.88
CA LEU A 96 17.57 -14.47 -22.25
C LEU A 96 17.80 -13.55 -21.06
N ASN A 97 18.40 -12.39 -21.31
CA ASN A 97 18.49 -11.34 -20.32
C ASN A 97 17.09 -10.75 -20.07
N LYS A 98 16.69 -10.62 -18.80
CA LYS A 98 15.35 -10.15 -18.42
C LYS A 98 15.08 -8.73 -18.88
N SER A 99 16.08 -7.85 -18.84
CA SER A 99 15.93 -6.46 -19.29
C SER A 99 15.86 -6.36 -20.81
N GLU A 100 16.66 -7.14 -21.55
CA GLU A 100 16.57 -7.20 -23.02
C GLU A 100 15.27 -7.86 -23.48
N THR A 101 14.82 -8.89 -22.77
CA THR A 101 13.53 -9.53 -23.01
C THR A 101 12.40 -8.55 -22.74
N ALA A 102 12.50 -7.71 -21.72
CA ALA A 102 11.52 -6.68 -21.43
C ALA A 102 11.52 -5.56 -22.49
N GLN A 103 12.69 -5.23 -23.07
CA GLN A 103 12.75 -4.34 -24.24
C GLN A 103 12.06 -4.95 -25.47
N LYS A 104 12.22 -6.27 -25.67
CA LYS A 104 11.68 -6.97 -26.85
C LYS A 104 10.19 -7.30 -26.75
N TYR A 105 9.73 -7.74 -25.58
CA TYR A 105 8.38 -8.25 -25.37
C TYR A 105 7.53 -7.34 -24.47
N GLY A 106 8.10 -6.27 -23.92
CA GLY A 106 7.46 -5.37 -22.97
C GLY A 106 7.73 -5.77 -21.51
N ASP A 107 7.91 -4.77 -20.65
CA ASP A 107 8.08 -4.96 -19.19
C ASP A 107 6.88 -5.71 -18.58
N GLU A 108 5.66 -5.44 -19.07
CA GLU A 108 4.43 -6.08 -18.61
C GLU A 108 4.35 -7.57 -18.96
N GLN A 109 4.66 -7.94 -20.21
CA GLN A 109 4.65 -9.34 -20.64
C GLN A 109 5.73 -10.17 -19.92
N VAL A 110 6.90 -9.58 -19.73
CA VAL A 110 7.98 -10.19 -18.94
C VAL A 110 7.58 -10.29 -17.46
N LEU A 111 6.88 -9.30 -16.91
CA LEU A 111 6.37 -9.36 -15.54
C LEU A 111 5.32 -10.48 -15.40
N ILE A 112 4.39 -10.63 -16.34
CA ILE A 112 3.41 -11.72 -16.37
C ILE A 112 4.12 -13.07 -16.41
N TRP A 113 5.04 -13.31 -17.34
CA TRP A 113 5.80 -14.56 -17.39
C TRP A 113 6.63 -14.84 -16.13
N ARG A 114 7.06 -13.78 -15.41
CA ARG A 114 7.84 -13.91 -14.18
C ARG A 114 7.01 -14.09 -12.93
N ARG A 115 5.84 -13.45 -12.86
CA ARG A 115 5.07 -13.23 -11.63
C ARG A 115 3.63 -13.69 -11.72
N SER A 116 3.11 -14.10 -12.88
CA SER A 116 1.79 -14.74 -12.94
C SER A 116 1.84 -16.12 -12.28
N TYR A 117 0.75 -16.45 -11.62
CA TYR A 117 0.55 -17.76 -11.00
C TYR A 117 0.30 -18.85 -12.05
N ASP A 118 -0.53 -18.58 -13.06
CA ASP A 118 -1.08 -19.55 -13.99
C ASP A 118 -0.61 -19.37 -15.44
N VAL A 119 0.08 -18.26 -15.76
CA VAL A 119 0.61 -18.02 -17.10
C VAL A 119 2.04 -18.54 -17.24
N ALA A 120 2.22 -19.51 -18.13
CA ALA A 120 3.53 -20.02 -18.53
C ALA A 120 4.11 -19.19 -19.70
N PRO A 121 5.44 -19.04 -19.79
CA PRO A 121 6.10 -18.57 -21.01
C PRO A 121 5.88 -19.53 -22.20
N PRO A 122 6.18 -19.10 -23.45
CA PRO A 122 6.16 -20.00 -24.59
C PRO A 122 7.04 -21.25 -24.40
N PRO A 123 6.56 -22.45 -24.76
CA PRO A 123 7.30 -23.71 -24.62
C PRO A 123 8.52 -23.77 -25.52
N LEU A 124 9.56 -24.47 -25.07
CA LEU A 124 10.65 -24.87 -25.96
C LEU A 124 10.13 -25.71 -27.12
N ALA A 125 10.77 -25.56 -28.29
CA ALA A 125 10.52 -26.43 -29.42
C ALA A 125 10.95 -27.87 -29.10
N GLU A 126 10.33 -28.86 -29.73
CA GLU A 126 10.63 -30.28 -29.47
C GLU A 126 12.04 -30.69 -29.92
N ASP A 127 12.60 -30.00 -30.89
CA ASP A 127 13.97 -30.18 -31.39
C ASP A 127 15.00 -29.27 -30.70
N ASP A 128 14.57 -28.42 -29.76
CA ASP A 128 15.47 -27.53 -29.03
C ASP A 128 16.47 -28.35 -28.18
N PRO A 129 17.78 -28.10 -28.28
CA PRO A 129 18.79 -28.85 -27.53
C PRO A 129 18.69 -28.65 -26.00
N ALA A 130 18.04 -27.56 -25.54
CA ALA A 130 17.78 -27.31 -24.12
C ALA A 130 16.55 -28.07 -23.60
N ASN A 131 15.84 -28.82 -24.45
CA ASN A 131 14.70 -29.64 -24.04
C ASN A 131 15.18 -30.73 -23.04
N PRO A 132 14.56 -30.83 -21.83
CA PRO A 132 15.00 -31.77 -20.81
C PRO A 132 15.05 -33.24 -21.25
N LYS A 133 14.29 -33.64 -22.27
CA LYS A 133 14.31 -35.03 -22.77
C LYS A 133 15.68 -35.46 -23.32
N TRP A 134 16.51 -34.51 -23.74
CA TRP A 134 17.86 -34.76 -24.24
C TRP A 134 18.92 -34.77 -23.14
N ASP A 135 18.58 -34.31 -21.93
CA ASP A 135 19.52 -34.19 -20.84
C ASP A 135 19.64 -35.51 -20.05
N PRO A 136 20.86 -36.05 -19.89
CA PRO A 136 21.09 -37.34 -19.27
C PRO A 136 20.58 -37.43 -17.82
N ARG A 137 20.43 -36.31 -17.11
CA ARG A 137 19.91 -36.27 -15.73
C ARG A 137 18.45 -36.71 -15.64
N TYR A 138 17.70 -36.62 -16.74
CA TYR A 138 16.27 -36.96 -16.78
C TYR A 138 15.97 -38.23 -17.58
N LYS A 139 16.99 -39.02 -17.95
CA LYS A 139 16.83 -40.24 -18.75
C LYS A 139 15.82 -41.24 -18.19
N GLY A 140 15.63 -41.28 -16.86
CA GLY A 140 14.68 -42.16 -16.19
C GLY A 140 13.28 -41.56 -15.97
N VAL A 141 13.02 -40.35 -16.48
CA VAL A 141 11.74 -39.65 -16.32
C VAL A 141 10.94 -39.79 -17.61
N PRO A 142 9.64 -40.18 -17.56
CA PRO A 142 8.81 -40.21 -18.75
C PRO A 142 8.76 -38.84 -19.43
N ASP A 143 8.86 -38.82 -20.76
CA ASP A 143 8.88 -37.56 -21.52
C ASP A 143 7.63 -36.70 -21.28
N SER A 144 6.48 -37.33 -21.05
CA SER A 144 5.22 -36.66 -20.70
C SER A 144 5.27 -35.87 -19.39
N GLU A 145 6.22 -36.16 -18.51
CA GLU A 145 6.41 -35.46 -17.23
C GLU A 145 7.46 -34.36 -17.30
N LEU A 146 8.20 -34.26 -18.40
CA LEU A 146 9.25 -33.26 -18.59
C LEU A 146 8.66 -31.96 -19.17
N PRO A 147 8.71 -30.84 -18.44
CA PRO A 147 8.11 -29.60 -18.91
C PRO A 147 8.94 -28.95 -20.01
N ARG A 148 8.25 -28.44 -21.04
CA ARG A 148 8.83 -27.52 -22.03
C ARG A 148 8.69 -26.07 -21.61
N THR A 149 7.78 -25.78 -20.68
CA THR A 149 7.54 -24.51 -19.98
C THR A 149 6.66 -24.79 -18.78
N GLU A 150 6.64 -23.89 -17.82
CA GLU A 150 5.80 -23.96 -16.64
C GLU A 150 5.35 -22.57 -16.18
N SER A 151 4.10 -22.50 -15.74
CA SER A 151 3.58 -21.52 -14.80
C SER A 151 4.00 -21.86 -13.36
N LEU A 152 3.74 -20.96 -12.41
CA LEU A 152 4.00 -21.25 -11.00
C LEU A 152 3.07 -22.37 -10.48
N LYS A 153 1.82 -22.39 -10.96
CA LYS A 153 0.83 -23.44 -10.69
C LYS A 153 1.32 -24.81 -11.15
N GLU A 154 1.87 -24.92 -12.36
CA GLU A 154 2.40 -26.18 -12.88
C GLU A 154 3.67 -26.64 -12.15
N THR A 155 4.55 -25.69 -11.80
CA THR A 155 5.73 -25.96 -10.97
C THR A 155 5.33 -26.56 -9.62
N ILE A 156 4.28 -26.02 -9.00
CA ILE A 156 3.69 -26.54 -7.77
C ILE A 156 3.14 -27.95 -8.00
N ALA A 157 2.30 -28.13 -9.00
CA ALA A 157 1.70 -29.43 -9.31
C ALA A 157 2.74 -30.53 -9.56
N ARG A 158 3.88 -30.20 -10.18
CA ARG A 158 5.02 -31.10 -10.37
C ARG A 158 5.71 -31.46 -9.05
N MET A 159 5.88 -30.49 -8.16
CA MET A 159 6.62 -30.67 -6.91
C MET A 159 5.79 -31.43 -5.85
N MET A 160 4.48 -31.22 -5.82
CA MET A 160 3.58 -31.76 -4.79
C MET A 160 3.63 -33.28 -4.58
N PRO A 161 3.65 -34.13 -5.62
CA PRO A 161 3.78 -35.58 -5.42
C PRO A 161 5.04 -35.99 -4.65
N TYR A 162 6.14 -35.25 -4.82
CA TYR A 162 7.38 -35.51 -4.06
C TYR A 162 7.29 -34.97 -2.63
N TRP A 163 6.65 -33.82 -2.46
CA TRP A 163 6.41 -33.24 -1.14
C TRP A 163 5.55 -34.15 -0.27
N GLU A 164 4.36 -34.52 -0.74
CA GLU A 164 3.40 -35.32 0.01
C GLU A 164 3.79 -36.79 0.11
N GLY A 165 4.45 -37.33 -0.92
CA GLY A 165 4.83 -38.74 -0.98
C GLY A 165 6.19 -39.06 -0.38
N THR A 166 7.06 -38.08 -0.15
CA THR A 166 8.44 -38.33 0.31
C THR A 166 8.88 -37.38 1.40
N VAL A 167 8.86 -36.06 1.15
CA VAL A 167 9.44 -35.09 2.09
C VAL A 167 8.62 -34.98 3.37
N LEU A 168 7.33 -34.67 3.27
CA LEU A 168 6.47 -34.48 4.43
C LEU A 168 6.32 -35.76 5.28
N PRO A 169 6.12 -36.97 4.70
CA PRO A 169 6.09 -38.20 5.47
C PRO A 169 7.39 -38.52 6.20
N SER A 170 8.55 -38.07 5.69
CA SER A 170 9.84 -38.34 6.33
C SER A 170 9.99 -37.66 7.69
N LEU A 171 9.25 -36.56 7.95
CA LEU A 171 9.17 -35.94 9.28
C LEU A 171 8.55 -36.88 10.33
N ARG A 172 7.93 -38.01 9.97
CA ARG A 172 7.48 -38.99 10.96
C ARG A 172 8.65 -39.73 11.63
N THR A 173 9.76 -39.87 10.91
CA THR A 173 10.94 -40.63 11.35
C THR A 173 12.18 -39.77 11.53
N LEU A 174 12.20 -38.58 10.92
CA LEU A 174 13.27 -37.59 11.01
C LEU A 174 12.77 -36.40 11.82
N ASP A 175 13.67 -35.75 12.54
CA ASP A 175 13.33 -34.57 13.34
C ASP A 175 13.78 -33.28 12.66
N ASN A 176 14.90 -33.28 11.93
CA ASN A 176 15.45 -32.08 11.30
C ASN A 176 15.79 -32.33 9.83
N ILE A 177 15.13 -31.60 8.93
CA ILE A 177 15.30 -31.74 7.48
C ILE A 177 15.79 -30.43 6.87
N LEU A 178 16.80 -30.51 6.00
CA LEU A 178 17.28 -29.41 5.19
C LEU A 178 16.81 -29.55 3.73
N ILE A 179 16.21 -28.51 3.16
CA ILE A 179 15.79 -28.48 1.76
C ILE A 179 16.44 -27.32 1.04
N VAL A 180 17.34 -27.62 0.10
CA VAL A 180 18.03 -26.62 -0.72
C VAL A 180 17.49 -26.65 -2.14
N ALA A 181 16.77 -25.60 -2.55
CA ALA A 181 16.10 -25.55 -3.85
C ALA A 181 16.05 -24.11 -4.42
N HIS A 182 15.05 -23.84 -5.26
CA HIS A 182 14.94 -22.62 -6.07
C HIS A 182 13.73 -21.77 -5.67
N GLY A 183 13.69 -20.54 -6.16
CA GLY A 183 12.75 -19.54 -5.68
C GLY A 183 11.29 -19.95 -5.85
N ASN A 184 10.87 -20.41 -7.03
CA ASN A 184 9.46 -20.75 -7.26
C ASN A 184 9.07 -22.08 -6.63
N THR A 185 9.99 -23.05 -6.60
CA THR A 185 9.77 -24.34 -5.92
C THR A 185 9.55 -24.15 -4.42
N LEU A 186 10.41 -23.34 -3.77
CA LEU A 186 10.29 -23.07 -2.33
C LEU A 186 9.06 -22.22 -2.00
N ARG A 187 8.71 -21.24 -2.84
CA ARG A 187 7.42 -20.52 -2.71
C ARG A 187 6.25 -21.49 -2.71
N GLY A 188 6.28 -22.47 -3.63
CA GLY A 188 5.31 -23.55 -3.68
C GLY A 188 5.22 -24.28 -2.33
N MET A 189 6.33 -24.71 -1.74
CA MET A 189 6.33 -25.38 -0.44
C MET A 189 5.79 -24.49 0.69
N ILE A 190 6.22 -23.23 0.74
CA ILE A 190 5.79 -22.27 1.78
C ILE A 190 4.29 -22.01 1.69
N LYS A 191 3.72 -21.99 0.47
CA LYS A 191 2.28 -21.88 0.27
C LYS A 191 1.53 -22.96 1.02
N TYR A 192 1.96 -24.21 0.93
CA TYR A 192 1.29 -25.33 1.62
C TYR A 192 1.56 -25.31 3.12
N LEU A 193 2.81 -25.04 3.54
CA LEU A 193 3.16 -24.98 4.96
C LEU A 193 2.37 -23.91 5.71
N LYS A 194 2.11 -22.76 5.08
CA LYS A 194 1.46 -21.61 5.70
C LYS A 194 0.00 -21.40 5.28
N ASN A 195 -0.56 -22.32 4.48
CA ASN A 195 -1.90 -22.21 3.90
C ASN A 195 -2.17 -20.85 3.23
N ILE A 196 -1.21 -20.37 2.42
CA ILE A 196 -1.27 -19.05 1.77
C ILE A 196 -2.18 -19.11 0.53
N PRO A 197 -3.15 -18.19 0.36
CA PRO A 197 -3.95 -18.10 -0.86
C PRO A 197 -3.12 -17.83 -2.12
N ASP A 198 -3.57 -18.30 -3.29
CA ASP A 198 -2.88 -18.19 -4.58
C ASP A 198 -2.41 -16.75 -4.89
N GLU A 199 -3.26 -15.76 -4.56
CA GLU A 199 -3.04 -14.33 -4.77
C GLU A 199 -1.88 -13.75 -3.93
N GLN A 200 -1.65 -14.30 -2.73
CA GLN A 200 -0.59 -13.84 -1.82
C GLN A 200 0.77 -14.46 -2.13
N LEU A 201 0.84 -15.46 -3.01
CA LEU A 201 2.10 -16.11 -3.38
C LEU A 201 3.02 -15.18 -4.18
N LEU A 202 2.46 -14.18 -4.86
CA LEU A 202 3.18 -13.30 -5.79
C LEU A 202 4.08 -12.28 -5.09
N SER A 203 3.69 -11.87 -3.88
CA SER A 203 4.42 -10.92 -3.03
C SER A 203 5.53 -11.59 -2.21
N LEU A 204 5.53 -12.92 -2.10
CA LEU A 204 6.54 -13.66 -1.35
C LEU A 204 7.90 -13.64 -2.08
N ASN A 205 8.87 -12.89 -1.57
CA ASN A 205 10.23 -12.84 -2.13
C ASN A 205 11.21 -13.58 -1.22
N LEU A 206 11.79 -14.68 -1.72
CA LEU A 206 12.78 -15.46 -0.97
C LEU A 206 14.20 -14.96 -1.28
N PRO A 207 14.95 -14.48 -0.27
CA PRO A 207 16.34 -14.06 -0.45
C PRO A 207 17.25 -15.27 -0.80
N THR A 208 18.41 -15.00 -1.39
CA THR A 208 19.42 -16.01 -1.70
C THR A 208 20.14 -16.45 -0.43
N ALA A 209 20.33 -17.76 -0.27
CA ALA A 209 21.09 -18.40 0.81
C ALA A 209 20.83 -17.78 2.20
N THR A 210 19.56 -17.55 2.53
CA THR A 210 19.11 -17.19 3.88
C THR A 210 18.23 -18.33 4.41
N PRO A 211 18.61 -19.01 5.50
CA PRO A 211 17.81 -20.11 6.04
C PRO A 211 16.44 -19.63 6.54
N TYR A 212 15.37 -20.30 6.10
CA TYR A 212 14.01 -20.09 6.57
C TYR A 212 13.56 -21.32 7.34
N VAL A 213 13.40 -21.19 8.65
CA VAL A 213 13.10 -22.26 9.60
C VAL A 213 11.58 -22.37 9.80
N PHE A 214 11.07 -23.59 9.77
CA PHE A 214 9.69 -23.96 10.08
C PHE A 214 9.71 -25.03 11.16
N GLU A 215 9.06 -24.76 12.29
CA GLU A 215 9.00 -25.67 13.43
C GLU A 215 7.58 -26.20 13.62
N PHE A 216 7.49 -27.50 13.89
CA PHE A 216 6.25 -28.25 13.99
C PHE A 216 6.13 -28.97 15.34
N ASP A 217 4.88 -29.10 15.79
CA ASP A 217 4.52 -29.99 16.89
C ASP A 217 4.61 -31.47 16.48
N ASP A 218 4.39 -32.37 17.45
CA ASP A 218 4.45 -33.82 17.21
C ASP A 218 3.31 -34.33 16.30
N SER A 219 2.27 -33.52 16.08
CA SER A 219 1.17 -33.77 15.15
C SER A 219 1.41 -33.17 13.76
N LEU A 220 2.60 -32.61 13.50
CA LEU A 220 3.00 -31.93 12.27
C LEU A 220 2.20 -30.64 11.97
N ASN A 221 1.62 -30.01 12.99
CA ASN A 221 1.08 -28.66 12.85
C ASN A 221 2.21 -27.63 12.95
N LEU A 222 2.20 -26.63 12.06
CA LEU A 222 3.18 -25.55 12.09
C LEU A 222 2.97 -24.65 13.33
N GLU A 223 3.97 -24.56 14.20
CA GLU A 223 3.92 -23.70 15.40
C GLU A 223 4.53 -22.32 15.14
N LYS A 224 5.69 -22.28 14.47
CA LYS A 224 6.38 -21.03 14.15
C LYS A 224 7.25 -21.13 12.91
N ASP A 225 7.45 -19.98 12.27
CA ASP A 225 8.37 -19.84 11.14
C ASP A 225 9.16 -18.52 11.26
N TYR A 226 10.45 -18.55 10.89
CA TYR A 226 11.32 -17.37 10.94
C TYR A 226 12.58 -17.54 10.07
N PHE A 227 13.11 -16.43 9.57
CA PHE A 227 14.42 -16.41 8.92
C PHE A 227 15.55 -16.35 9.96
N LEU A 228 16.68 -17.02 9.68
CA LEU A 228 17.92 -16.87 10.44
C LEU A 228 18.78 -15.74 9.87
N GLY A 229 19.27 -14.87 10.74
CA GLY A 229 20.14 -13.73 10.40
C GLY A 229 19.62 -12.39 10.93
N ASP A 230 20.28 -11.30 10.52
CA ASP A 230 19.87 -9.92 10.85
C ASP A 230 18.61 -9.51 10.05
N PRO A 231 17.50 -9.13 10.72
CA PRO A 231 16.27 -8.68 10.06
C PRO A 231 16.46 -7.56 9.03
N GLU A 232 17.42 -6.64 9.24
CA GLU A 232 17.67 -5.54 8.30
C GLU A 232 18.35 -6.04 7.02
N GLU A 233 19.34 -6.92 7.17
CA GLU A 233 20.04 -7.53 6.04
C GLU A 233 19.10 -8.43 5.22
N ILE A 234 18.25 -9.20 5.90
CA ILE A 234 17.22 -10.04 5.26
C ILE A 234 16.27 -9.17 4.43
N ARG A 235 15.80 -8.04 4.98
CA ARG A 235 14.92 -7.10 4.24
C ARG A 235 15.60 -6.55 2.99
N LYS A 236 16.88 -6.17 3.08
CA LYS A 236 17.67 -5.70 1.94
C LYS A 236 17.83 -6.78 0.87
N ARG A 237 18.14 -8.02 1.25
CA ARG A 237 18.24 -9.16 0.33
C ARG A 237 16.90 -9.49 -0.33
N MET A 238 15.80 -9.44 0.42
CA MET A 238 14.44 -9.60 -0.12
C MET A 238 14.09 -8.51 -1.15
N ALA A 239 14.44 -7.25 -0.87
CA ALA A 239 14.25 -6.14 -1.78
C ALA A 239 15.11 -6.28 -3.06
N ALA A 240 16.36 -6.74 -2.92
CA ALA A 240 17.24 -7.02 -4.07
C ALA A 240 16.64 -8.08 -5.00
N VAL A 241 16.08 -9.16 -4.45
CA VAL A 241 15.37 -10.19 -5.23
C VAL A 241 14.12 -9.62 -5.91
N ALA A 242 13.37 -8.75 -5.24
CA ALA A 242 12.23 -8.08 -5.84
C ALA A 242 12.62 -7.18 -7.02
N GLY A 243 13.76 -6.48 -6.92
CA GLY A 243 14.29 -5.58 -7.95
C GLY A 243 15.01 -6.24 -9.12
N GLN A 244 15.31 -7.54 -9.06
CA GLN A 244 15.88 -8.27 -10.21
C GLN A 244 14.91 -8.20 -11.41
N GLY A 245 15.41 -7.79 -12.58
CA GLY A 245 14.66 -7.67 -13.83
C GLY A 245 14.27 -6.24 -14.24
N SER A 246 14.44 -5.24 -13.38
CA SER A 246 14.25 -3.83 -13.76
C SER A 246 15.44 -3.34 -14.59
N ALA A 247 15.18 -2.69 -15.73
CA ALA A 247 16.24 -2.14 -16.58
C ALA A 247 17.04 -1.04 -15.86
N LYS A 248 18.38 -1.13 -15.85
CA LYS A 248 19.25 0.03 -15.57
C LYS A 248 19.10 1.01 -16.74
N LYS A 249 18.40 2.12 -16.52
CA LYS A 249 18.12 3.14 -17.55
C LYS A 249 19.42 3.68 -18.15
N LYS A 250 19.62 3.48 -19.46
CA LYS A 250 20.47 4.33 -20.31
C LYS A 250 19.58 5.05 -21.30
N ASN A 251 19.75 6.38 -21.37
CA ASN A 251 19.06 7.29 -22.26
C ASN A 251 19.24 6.88 -23.74
N ALA A 252 18.15 6.75 -24.49
CA ALA A 252 17.99 7.36 -25.82
C ALA A 252 16.60 7.03 -26.42
N CYS A 253 16.08 8.05 -27.10
CA CYS A 253 14.82 8.15 -27.81
C CYS A 253 14.73 7.23 -29.04
N GLY A 254 13.52 6.78 -29.39
CA GLY A 254 13.25 6.10 -30.66
C GLY A 254 11.86 5.47 -30.69
N ILE A 255 10.87 6.24 -31.16
CA ILE A 255 9.51 5.76 -31.44
C ILE A 255 9.52 4.97 -32.75
N THR A 256 8.98 3.76 -32.76
CA THR A 256 8.35 3.19 -33.95
C THR A 256 7.22 2.24 -33.54
N SER A 257 6.01 2.61 -33.94
CA SER A 257 4.76 1.86 -33.85
C SER A 257 4.75 0.62 -34.74
N LEU A 258 4.25 -0.51 -34.25
CA LEU A 258 3.71 -1.60 -35.09
C LEU A 258 2.56 -2.30 -34.34
N SER A 259 1.39 -2.28 -34.97
CA SER A 259 0.07 -2.75 -34.55
C SER A 259 -0.17 -4.23 -34.85
N PHE A 260 -0.94 -4.95 -34.02
CA PHE A 260 -1.81 -6.12 -34.38
C PHE A 260 -2.70 -6.51 -33.15
N PRO A 261 -3.75 -7.34 -33.31
CA PRO A 261 -5.17 -7.00 -33.46
C PRO A 261 -5.99 -6.91 -32.14
N MET A 262 -7.12 -6.19 -32.21
CA MET A 262 -8.08 -5.97 -31.12
C MET A 262 -8.91 -7.20 -30.77
N THR A 263 -9.07 -7.46 -29.47
CA THR A 263 -10.37 -7.85 -28.87
C THR A 263 -10.47 -7.35 -27.42
N ALA A 264 -11.56 -6.61 -27.15
CA ALA A 264 -12.05 -5.98 -25.91
C ALA A 264 -11.27 -4.76 -25.37
N HIS A 265 -11.86 -3.57 -25.52
CA HIS A 265 -11.33 -2.28 -25.07
C HIS A 265 -11.19 -2.22 -23.53
N SER A 266 -9.98 -2.47 -23.02
CA SER A 266 -9.63 -2.08 -21.64
C SER A 266 -9.51 -0.55 -21.58
N CYS A 267 -10.27 0.08 -20.68
CA CYS A 267 -10.20 1.51 -20.42
C CYS A 267 -8.84 1.87 -19.82
N ARG A 268 -8.18 2.91 -20.38
CA ARG A 268 -6.88 3.39 -19.89
C ARG A 268 -7.03 4.61 -18.99
N ILE A 269 -6.48 4.52 -17.78
CA ILE A 269 -6.59 5.54 -16.73
C ILE A 269 -5.20 6.13 -16.45
N ALA A 270 -5.02 7.43 -16.67
CA ALA A 270 -3.86 8.18 -16.20
C ALA A 270 -4.11 8.67 -14.76
N PHE A 271 -3.39 8.11 -13.78
CA PHE A 271 -3.56 8.42 -12.37
C PHE A 271 -2.42 9.33 -11.89
N PHE A 272 -2.72 10.55 -11.46
CA PHE A 272 -1.74 11.54 -11.01
C PHE A 272 -1.65 11.63 -9.48
N ASP A 273 -0.53 12.18 -9.01
CA ASP A 273 -0.19 12.27 -7.58
C ASP A 273 -0.31 10.92 -6.84
N ALA A 274 0.13 9.85 -7.50
CA ALA A 274 -0.02 8.49 -6.98
C ALA A 274 0.95 8.21 -5.83
N LYS A 275 0.41 7.96 -4.64
CA LYS A 275 1.18 7.48 -3.49
C LYS A 275 1.08 5.94 -3.37
N PRO A 276 1.93 5.28 -2.55
CA PRO A 276 1.90 3.83 -2.41
C PRO A 276 0.52 3.28 -1.98
N TYR A 277 -0.14 3.95 -1.04
CA TYR A 277 -1.46 3.55 -0.56
C TYR A 277 -2.58 3.67 -1.61
N ASP A 278 -2.45 4.60 -2.58
CA ASP A 278 -3.38 4.70 -3.70
C ASP A 278 -3.24 3.50 -4.64
N ARG A 279 -2.00 3.06 -4.89
CA ARG A 279 -1.73 1.89 -5.73
C ARG A 279 -2.28 0.64 -5.08
N ASP A 280 -2.02 0.45 -3.79
CA ASP A 280 -2.47 -0.73 -3.05
C ASP A 280 -4.01 -0.80 -3.03
N SER A 281 -4.70 0.31 -2.76
CA SER A 281 -6.17 0.33 -2.72
C SER A 281 -6.81 0.18 -4.10
N PHE A 282 -6.37 0.94 -5.11
CA PHE A 282 -6.94 0.89 -6.46
C PHE A 282 -6.62 -0.42 -7.17
N ASN A 283 -5.41 -0.96 -7.07
CA ASN A 283 -5.10 -2.25 -7.69
C ASN A 283 -5.92 -3.37 -7.06
N SER A 284 -6.04 -3.40 -5.74
CA SER A 284 -6.82 -4.43 -5.06
C SER A 284 -8.29 -4.46 -5.48
N VAL A 285 -8.89 -3.31 -5.82
CA VAL A 285 -10.28 -3.25 -6.29
C VAL A 285 -10.37 -3.47 -7.81
N ASN A 286 -9.46 -2.87 -8.57
CA ASN A 286 -9.41 -2.99 -10.02
C ASN A 286 -9.21 -4.44 -10.47
N GLU A 287 -8.32 -5.20 -9.82
CA GLU A 287 -8.02 -6.59 -10.16
C GLU A 287 -9.16 -7.57 -9.82
N ARG A 288 -10.10 -7.19 -8.93
CA ARG A 288 -11.23 -8.03 -8.56
C ARG A 288 -12.40 -7.94 -9.54
N GLU A 289 -12.65 -6.76 -10.11
CA GLU A 289 -13.92 -6.49 -10.80
C GLU A 289 -13.80 -5.72 -12.13
N PHE A 290 -12.82 -4.82 -12.29
CA PHE A 290 -12.82 -3.83 -13.38
C PHE A 290 -11.79 -4.09 -14.47
N HIS A 291 -10.59 -4.53 -14.10
CA HIS A 291 -9.47 -4.84 -15.00
C HIS A 291 -9.10 -3.69 -15.96
N TYR A 292 -9.14 -2.44 -15.49
CA TYR A 292 -8.68 -1.25 -16.24
C TYR A 292 -7.14 -1.17 -16.28
N ASP A 293 -6.59 -0.59 -17.35
CA ASP A 293 -5.15 -0.25 -17.44
C ASP A 293 -4.91 1.06 -16.69
N ILE A 294 -4.43 0.97 -15.44
CA ILE A 294 -4.13 2.14 -14.60
C ILE A 294 -2.64 2.47 -14.65
N ARG A 295 -2.30 3.65 -15.16
CA ARG A 295 -0.94 4.20 -15.20
C ARG A 295 -0.74 5.20 -14.08
N TYR A 296 0.08 4.84 -13.10
CA TYR A 296 0.35 5.66 -11.92
C TYR A 296 1.56 6.59 -12.10
N PHE A 297 1.30 7.89 -12.11
CA PHE A 297 2.29 8.96 -12.11
C PHE A 297 2.47 9.53 -10.71
N LYS A 298 3.72 9.69 -10.26
CA LYS A 298 4.03 10.29 -8.95
C LYS A 298 3.86 11.80 -8.92
N GLY A 299 4.01 12.47 -10.06
CA GLY A 299 3.89 13.93 -10.15
C GLY A 299 2.45 14.39 -10.24
N HIS A 300 2.21 15.65 -9.90
CA HIS A 300 0.91 16.30 -10.04
C HIS A 300 0.54 16.50 -11.51
N LEU A 301 -0.76 16.57 -11.79
CA LEU A 301 -1.29 17.09 -13.05
C LEU A 301 -1.11 18.61 -13.08
N THR A 302 -0.35 19.08 -14.06
CA THR A 302 -0.07 20.49 -14.33
C THR A 302 -0.10 20.73 -15.85
N PRO A 303 -0.05 21.98 -16.32
CA PRO A 303 0.09 22.26 -17.76
C PRO A 303 1.30 21.56 -18.40
N ASP A 304 2.38 21.34 -17.64
CA ASP A 304 3.59 20.67 -18.14
C ASP A 304 3.46 19.14 -18.18
N SER A 305 2.67 18.54 -17.27
CA SER A 305 2.51 17.09 -17.16
C SER A 305 1.27 16.56 -17.88
N VAL A 306 0.34 17.43 -18.32
CA VAL A 306 -0.84 17.02 -19.11
C VAL A 306 -0.51 16.22 -20.38
N PRO A 307 0.64 16.38 -21.09
CA PRO A 307 0.96 15.51 -22.23
C PRO A 307 1.07 14.02 -21.88
N LEU A 308 1.24 13.66 -20.60
CA LEU A 308 1.26 12.27 -20.14
C LEU A 308 -0.09 11.56 -20.27
N THR A 309 -1.18 12.30 -20.47
CA THR A 309 -2.53 11.73 -20.67
C THR A 309 -2.81 11.28 -22.11
N ARG A 310 -1.85 11.47 -23.02
CA ARG A 310 -2.00 11.05 -24.43
C ARG A 310 -2.30 9.56 -24.55
N GLY A 311 -3.42 9.25 -25.22
CA GLY A 311 -3.86 7.87 -25.42
C GLY A 311 -4.44 7.23 -24.16
N THR A 312 -4.91 8.02 -23.19
CA THR A 312 -5.70 7.54 -22.06
C THR A 312 -7.16 7.98 -22.20
N ASP A 313 -8.09 7.15 -21.73
CA ASP A 313 -9.53 7.43 -21.79
C ASP A 313 -9.98 8.25 -20.57
N VAL A 314 -9.31 8.11 -19.43
CA VAL A 314 -9.67 8.74 -18.16
C VAL A 314 -8.44 9.36 -17.52
N ALA A 315 -8.58 10.56 -16.96
CA ALA A 315 -7.61 11.12 -16.02
C ALA A 315 -8.16 11.03 -14.60
N CYS A 316 -7.42 10.41 -13.68
CA CYS A 316 -7.74 10.34 -12.26
C CYS A 316 -6.81 11.26 -11.46
N ILE A 317 -7.39 12.21 -10.75
CA ILE A 317 -6.65 13.28 -10.05
C ILE A 317 -7.11 13.43 -8.60
N PHE A 318 -6.29 14.12 -7.79
CA PHE A 318 -6.54 14.45 -6.38
C PHE A 318 -6.71 15.95 -6.15
N VAL A 319 -6.76 16.36 -4.88
CA VAL A 319 -7.02 17.75 -4.47
C VAL A 319 -5.90 18.73 -4.84
N ASN A 320 -4.65 18.26 -4.92
CA ASN A 320 -3.47 19.09 -5.22
C ASN A 320 -3.14 19.18 -6.72
N ASP A 321 -3.87 18.44 -7.57
CA ASP A 321 -3.70 18.48 -9.01
C ASP A 321 -4.37 19.72 -9.61
N THR A 322 -3.83 20.26 -10.71
CA THR A 322 -4.40 21.44 -11.37
C THR A 322 -5.20 21.06 -12.61
N ALA A 323 -6.52 21.32 -12.59
CA ALA A 323 -7.42 21.15 -13.73
C ALA A 323 -8.07 22.48 -14.14
N ASN A 324 -7.23 23.45 -14.50
CA ASN A 324 -7.68 24.75 -15.02
C ASN A 324 -8.15 24.64 -16.49
N ARG A 325 -8.64 25.75 -17.06
CA ARG A 325 -9.14 25.83 -18.45
C ARG A 325 -8.14 25.32 -19.49
N GLU A 326 -6.86 25.64 -19.33
CA GLU A 326 -5.81 25.18 -20.24
C GLU A 326 -5.62 23.65 -20.16
N VAL A 327 -5.50 23.12 -18.95
CA VAL A 327 -5.34 21.67 -18.72
C VAL A 327 -6.56 20.91 -19.24
N ILE A 328 -7.78 21.37 -18.98
CA ILE A 328 -9.01 20.72 -19.44
C ILE A 328 -9.06 20.64 -20.97
N ARG A 329 -8.71 21.72 -21.67
CA ARG A 329 -8.60 21.71 -23.14
C ARG A 329 -7.57 20.69 -23.60
N ASN A 330 -6.38 20.69 -23.00
CA ASN A 330 -5.30 19.77 -23.39
C ASN A 330 -5.65 18.30 -23.07
N LEU A 331 -6.40 18.02 -22.00
CA LEU A 331 -6.93 16.69 -21.69
C LEU A 331 -7.85 16.21 -22.82
N LYS A 332 -8.76 17.08 -23.29
CA LYS A 332 -9.68 16.75 -24.38
C LYS A 332 -8.93 16.53 -25.70
N GLU A 333 -7.96 17.38 -26.03
CA GLU A 333 -7.09 17.23 -27.21
C GLU A 333 -6.28 15.92 -27.18
N ASN A 334 -5.87 15.47 -25.99
CA ASN A 334 -5.17 14.20 -25.80
C ASN A 334 -6.08 12.96 -25.87
N GLY A 335 -7.40 13.15 -26.03
CA GLY A 335 -8.39 12.09 -26.17
C GLY A 335 -9.01 11.60 -24.86
N VAL A 336 -8.80 12.32 -23.74
CA VAL A 336 -9.42 11.99 -22.46
C VAL A 336 -10.93 12.27 -22.53
N LYS A 337 -11.71 11.29 -22.07
CA LYS A 337 -13.18 11.27 -22.15
C LYS A 337 -13.84 11.52 -20.79
N LEU A 338 -13.13 11.29 -19.69
CA LEU A 338 -13.64 11.48 -18.33
C LEU A 338 -12.54 12.01 -17.40
N LEU A 339 -12.90 12.94 -16.52
CA LEU A 339 -12.06 13.37 -15.39
C LEU A 339 -12.63 12.81 -14.09
N ALA A 340 -11.89 11.95 -13.40
CA ALA A 340 -12.30 11.30 -12.16
C ALA A 340 -11.52 11.86 -10.95
N LEU A 341 -12.23 12.49 -10.04
CA LEU A 341 -11.69 12.98 -8.76
C LEU A 341 -11.81 11.87 -7.70
N ARG A 342 -10.68 11.41 -7.18
CA ARG A 342 -10.66 10.43 -6.07
C ARG A 342 -10.86 11.08 -4.69
N CYS A 343 -11.57 12.20 -4.65
CA CYS A 343 -11.81 13.01 -3.47
C CYS A 343 -13.21 13.63 -3.51
N ALA A 344 -13.63 14.20 -2.38
CA ALA A 344 -14.90 14.90 -2.28
C ALA A 344 -14.82 16.35 -2.77
N GLY A 345 -13.68 17.03 -2.55
CA GLY A 345 -13.45 18.40 -3.01
C GLY A 345 -13.20 18.49 -4.51
N PHE A 346 -13.56 19.62 -5.13
CA PHE A 346 -13.38 19.84 -6.57
C PHE A 346 -12.97 21.30 -6.88
N ASN A 347 -12.42 22.00 -5.88
CA ASN A 347 -12.03 23.42 -6.01
C ASN A 347 -10.94 23.64 -7.06
N ASN A 348 -10.13 22.61 -7.30
CA ASN A 348 -9.03 22.58 -8.25
C ASN A 348 -9.44 22.35 -9.71
N VAL A 349 -10.75 22.26 -9.99
CA VAL A 349 -11.32 22.01 -11.34
C VAL A 349 -12.13 23.21 -11.83
N ASP A 350 -11.82 23.73 -13.02
CA ASP A 350 -12.66 24.70 -13.73
C ASP A 350 -13.86 23.99 -14.37
N LEU A 351 -14.94 23.86 -13.61
CA LEU A 351 -16.18 23.20 -14.06
C LEU A 351 -16.80 23.88 -15.29
N LYS A 352 -16.61 25.19 -15.47
CA LYS A 352 -17.13 25.91 -16.64
C LYS A 352 -16.40 25.47 -17.90
N ALA A 353 -15.08 25.41 -17.83
CA ALA A 353 -14.27 24.88 -18.93
C ALA A 353 -14.55 23.40 -19.19
N ALA A 354 -14.81 22.59 -18.16
CA ALA A 354 -15.16 21.17 -18.32
C ALA A 354 -16.49 20.98 -19.05
N GLU A 355 -17.51 21.79 -18.74
CA GLU A 355 -18.79 21.78 -19.47
C GLU A 355 -18.65 22.27 -20.91
N GLU A 356 -17.93 23.38 -21.14
CA GLU A 356 -17.63 23.91 -22.48
C GLU A 356 -16.88 22.89 -23.38
N ALA A 357 -16.01 22.08 -22.78
CA ALA A 357 -15.23 21.04 -23.47
C ALA A 357 -15.93 19.67 -23.55
N GLU A 358 -17.17 19.57 -23.06
CA GLU A 358 -17.92 18.31 -22.95
C GLU A 358 -17.08 17.19 -22.28
N LEU A 359 -16.40 17.53 -21.19
CA LEU A 359 -15.61 16.60 -20.38
C LEU A 359 -16.34 16.35 -19.05
N PRO A 360 -17.03 15.21 -18.89
CA PRO A 360 -17.68 14.88 -17.62
C PRO A 360 -16.65 14.80 -16.49
N VAL A 361 -17.03 15.34 -15.34
CA VAL A 361 -16.24 15.30 -14.10
C VAL A 361 -17.04 14.51 -13.06
N VAL A 362 -16.44 13.46 -12.51
CA VAL A 362 -17.04 12.64 -11.44
C VAL A 362 -16.19 12.73 -10.18
N ARG A 363 -16.80 12.55 -9.01
CA ARG A 363 -16.11 12.61 -7.72
C ARG A 363 -16.51 11.48 -6.77
N VAL A 364 -15.82 11.39 -5.63
CA VAL A 364 -16.23 10.54 -4.50
C VAL A 364 -16.82 11.44 -3.41
N PRO A 365 -18.14 11.67 -3.37
CA PRO A 365 -18.73 12.63 -2.45
C PRO A 365 -18.58 12.21 -0.99
N GLN A 366 -18.59 10.90 -0.72
CA GLN A 366 -18.53 10.30 0.61
C GLN A 366 -17.73 9.01 0.54
N TYR A 367 -16.69 8.90 1.37
CA TYR A 367 -15.87 7.69 1.50
C TYR A 367 -16.10 7.00 2.85
N SER A 368 -16.01 7.73 3.97
CA SER A 368 -16.32 7.21 5.30
C SER A 368 -16.55 8.35 6.29
N PRO A 369 -17.82 8.67 6.61
CA PRO A 369 -18.13 9.65 7.66
C PRO A 369 -17.66 9.23 9.06
N TYR A 370 -17.51 7.91 9.30
CA TYR A 370 -16.98 7.36 10.55
C TYR A 370 -15.51 7.71 10.75
N ALA A 371 -14.68 7.54 9.72
CA ALA A 371 -13.25 7.85 9.78
C ALA A 371 -12.98 9.27 10.28
N VAL A 372 -13.68 10.25 9.71
CA VAL A 372 -13.49 11.67 10.07
C VAL A 372 -14.00 11.96 11.48
N ALA A 373 -15.14 11.37 11.88
CA ALA A 373 -15.68 11.54 13.23
C ALA A 373 -14.77 10.91 14.29
N GLU A 374 -14.23 9.72 14.03
CA GLU A 374 -13.29 9.03 14.91
C GLU A 374 -11.97 9.81 15.05
N HIS A 375 -11.46 10.37 13.95
CA HIS A 375 -10.26 11.21 13.97
C HIS A 375 -10.46 12.49 14.80
N ALA A 376 -11.62 13.14 14.70
CA ALA A 376 -11.95 14.28 15.55
C ALA A 376 -11.91 13.91 17.05
N VAL A 377 -12.45 12.75 17.42
CA VAL A 377 -12.38 12.23 18.80
C VAL A 377 -10.94 11.90 19.22
N ALA A 378 -10.14 11.34 18.32
CA ALA A 378 -8.73 11.07 18.57
C ALA A 378 -7.94 12.35 18.86
N LEU A 379 -8.20 13.44 18.13
CA LEU A 379 -7.64 14.76 18.40
C LEU A 379 -8.08 15.29 19.78
N MET A 380 -9.39 15.22 20.09
CA MET A 380 -9.93 15.63 21.39
C MET A 380 -9.24 14.90 22.55
N LEU A 381 -9.15 13.58 22.48
CA LEU A 381 -8.52 12.75 23.52
C LEU A 381 -7.01 13.01 23.62
N SER A 382 -6.33 13.15 22.49
CA SER A 382 -4.88 13.40 22.44
C SER A 382 -4.50 14.75 23.03
N LEU A 383 -5.31 15.78 22.80
CA LEU A 383 -5.16 17.10 23.42
C LEU A 383 -5.54 17.08 24.91
N ASN A 384 -6.68 16.48 25.24
CA ASN A 384 -7.16 16.41 26.62
C ASN A 384 -6.15 15.70 27.52
N ARG A 385 -5.67 14.52 27.12
CA ARG A 385 -4.77 13.67 27.91
C ARG A 385 -3.28 13.90 27.60
N LYS A 386 -2.97 14.83 26.69
CA LYS A 386 -1.60 15.18 26.26
C LYS A 386 -0.80 13.95 25.81
N ILE A 387 -1.47 13.02 25.11
CA ILE A 387 -0.89 11.72 24.69
C ILE A 387 0.36 11.94 23.83
N HIS A 388 0.27 12.86 22.86
CA HIS A 388 1.38 13.25 21.99
C HIS A 388 2.62 13.68 22.78
N ARG A 389 2.48 14.43 23.89
CA ARG A 389 3.61 14.82 24.76
C ARG A 389 4.06 13.68 25.66
N ALA A 390 3.13 12.93 26.23
CA ALA A 390 3.42 11.81 27.10
C ALA A 390 4.27 10.75 26.38
N TYR A 391 3.95 10.45 25.12
CA TYR A 391 4.69 9.51 24.28
C TYR A 391 6.16 9.90 24.07
N TRP A 392 6.43 11.17 23.76
CA TRP A 392 7.81 11.67 23.66
C TRP A 392 8.56 11.56 24.98
N ARG A 393 7.91 11.95 26.09
CA ARG A 393 8.53 11.88 27.42
C ARG A 393 8.90 10.45 27.81
N THR A 394 8.00 9.49 27.65
CA THR A 394 8.26 8.10 28.06
C THR A 394 9.35 7.45 27.20
N ARG A 395 9.48 7.83 25.92
CA ARG A 395 10.58 7.37 25.06
C ARG A 395 11.95 7.86 25.52
N ASP A 396 12.02 9.07 26.08
CA ASP A 396 13.26 9.64 26.63
C ASP A 396 13.46 9.31 28.12
N GLY A 397 12.72 8.35 28.68
CA GLY A 397 12.82 7.93 30.08
C GLY A 397 12.26 8.95 31.09
N ASN A 398 11.52 9.96 30.63
CA ASN A 398 10.83 10.92 31.48
C ASN A 398 9.41 10.43 31.81
N PHE A 399 9.19 10.01 33.05
CA PHE A 399 7.89 9.52 33.52
C PHE A 399 7.10 10.57 34.32
N SER A 400 7.52 11.84 34.31
CA SER A 400 6.85 12.91 35.05
C SER A 400 5.48 13.26 34.45
N LEU A 401 4.46 13.34 35.31
CA LEU A 401 3.08 13.73 34.95
C LEU A 401 2.87 15.24 34.94
N HIS A 402 3.86 16.05 35.33
CA HIS A 402 3.71 17.50 35.41
C HIS A 402 3.33 18.11 34.05
N GLY A 403 2.24 18.86 34.00
CA GLY A 403 1.72 19.47 32.76
C GLY A 403 0.94 18.52 31.84
N LEU A 404 0.62 17.29 32.27
CA LEU A 404 -0.17 16.31 31.51
C LEU A 404 -1.61 16.14 32.05
N MET A 405 -2.01 16.96 33.03
CA MET A 405 -3.36 16.91 33.61
C MET A 405 -4.41 17.21 32.54
N GLY A 406 -5.41 16.33 32.44
CA GLY A 406 -6.58 16.47 31.58
C GLY A 406 -7.84 16.76 32.39
N PHE A 407 -8.99 16.57 31.76
CA PHE A 407 -10.31 16.65 32.38
C PHE A 407 -11.21 15.51 31.92
N ASP A 408 -12.17 15.14 32.74
CA ASP A 408 -13.19 14.17 32.34
C ASP A 408 -14.16 14.82 31.36
N MET A 409 -14.32 14.20 30.20
CA MET A 409 -15.31 14.63 29.18
C MET A 409 -16.73 14.35 29.65
N ASN A 410 -16.95 13.34 30.50
CA ASN A 410 -18.24 13.07 31.11
C ASN A 410 -18.78 14.32 31.83
N GLY A 411 -20.02 14.69 31.53
CA GLY A 411 -20.69 15.89 32.06
C GLY A 411 -20.22 17.23 31.48
N LYS A 412 -19.22 17.26 30.59
CA LYS A 412 -18.83 18.47 29.84
C LYS A 412 -19.73 18.69 28.65
N THR A 413 -19.70 19.91 28.12
CA THR A 413 -20.51 20.32 26.97
C THR A 413 -19.68 20.37 25.70
N ALA A 414 -20.12 19.65 24.66
CA ALA A 414 -19.60 19.73 23.32
C ALA A 414 -20.54 20.56 22.43
N GLY A 415 -20.01 21.62 21.82
CA GLY A 415 -20.68 22.44 20.82
C GLY A 415 -20.34 21.94 19.42
N ILE A 416 -21.35 21.53 18.66
CA ILE A 416 -21.19 20.99 17.31
C ILE A 416 -21.78 21.98 16.31
N ILE A 417 -20.93 22.49 15.42
CA ILE A 417 -21.33 23.45 14.38
C ILE A 417 -21.46 22.69 13.06
N GLY A 418 -22.68 22.59 12.56
CA GLY A 418 -23.07 21.73 11.43
C GLY A 418 -23.43 20.32 11.91
N THR A 419 -24.62 19.84 11.52
CA THR A 419 -25.20 18.53 11.90
C THR A 419 -25.38 17.60 10.69
N GLY A 420 -24.44 17.72 9.75
CA GLY A 420 -24.30 16.82 8.61
C GLY A 420 -23.89 15.40 9.02
N LYS A 421 -23.69 14.53 8.03
CA LYS A 421 -23.47 13.08 8.25
C LYS A 421 -22.34 12.75 9.23
N ILE A 422 -21.21 13.45 9.13
CA ILE A 422 -20.03 13.24 10.01
C ILE A 422 -20.39 13.63 11.45
N ALA A 423 -20.98 14.81 11.63
CA ALA A 423 -21.35 15.33 12.93
C ALA A 423 -22.35 14.43 13.67
N ARG A 424 -23.33 13.83 12.97
CA ARG A 424 -24.28 12.90 13.60
C ARG A 424 -23.59 11.68 14.23
N ILE A 425 -22.56 11.15 13.58
CA ILE A 425 -21.76 10.04 14.12
C ILE A 425 -20.93 10.53 15.32
N LEU A 426 -20.27 11.69 15.18
CA LEU A 426 -19.51 12.28 16.28
C LEU A 426 -20.38 12.50 17.52
N ILE A 427 -21.58 13.06 17.36
CA ILE A 427 -22.56 13.28 18.42
C ILE A 427 -22.86 11.97 19.16
N ARG A 428 -23.08 10.87 18.42
CA ARG A 428 -23.31 9.55 19.02
C ARG A 428 -22.12 9.07 19.84
N ILE A 429 -20.90 9.27 19.34
CA ILE A 429 -19.66 8.91 20.07
C ILE A 429 -19.53 9.73 21.35
N LEU A 430 -19.70 11.06 21.26
CA LEU A 430 -19.59 11.97 22.41
C LEU A 430 -20.68 11.75 23.46
N LYS A 431 -21.89 11.38 23.04
CA LYS A 431 -22.94 10.89 23.94
C LYS A 431 -22.51 9.61 24.67
N GLY A 432 -21.80 8.72 23.99
CA GLY A 432 -21.18 7.54 24.60
C GLY A 432 -20.16 7.88 25.70
N PHE A 433 -19.51 9.05 25.63
CA PHE A 433 -18.65 9.59 26.71
C PHE A 433 -19.43 10.30 27.83
N GLY A 434 -20.76 10.42 27.73
CA GLY A 434 -21.59 11.13 28.70
C GLY A 434 -21.54 12.66 28.57
N MET A 435 -21.22 13.19 27.39
CA MET A 435 -21.20 14.64 27.16
C MET A 435 -22.60 15.22 26.93
N ASN A 436 -22.78 16.47 27.35
CA ASN A 436 -23.90 17.30 26.92
C ASN A 436 -23.61 17.84 25.52
N ILE A 437 -24.59 17.80 24.62
CA ILE A 437 -24.38 18.23 23.23
C ILE A 437 -25.25 19.43 22.93
N LEU A 438 -24.60 20.54 22.57
CA LEU A 438 -25.22 21.70 21.94
C LEU A 438 -24.91 21.66 20.46
N ALA A 439 -25.90 21.93 19.61
CA ALA A 439 -25.73 21.93 18.17
C ALA A 439 -26.17 23.27 17.58
N TYR A 440 -25.50 23.69 16.51
CA TYR A 440 -25.95 24.76 15.65
C TYR A 440 -25.93 24.28 14.21
N ASP A 441 -27.01 24.52 13.48
CA ASP A 441 -27.10 24.28 12.05
C ASP A 441 -28.01 25.36 11.43
N LEU A 442 -27.72 25.75 10.19
CA LEU A 442 -28.57 26.69 9.45
C LEU A 442 -29.97 26.10 9.21
N HIS A 443 -30.03 24.77 9.04
CA HIS A 443 -31.27 24.02 8.83
C HIS A 443 -31.42 22.95 9.92
N PRO A 444 -31.87 23.32 11.13
CA PRO A 444 -31.94 22.40 12.27
C PRO A 444 -32.95 21.28 12.01
N ASP A 445 -32.48 20.04 12.13
CA ASP A 445 -33.31 18.84 12.06
C ASP A 445 -33.84 18.48 13.44
N GLN A 446 -35.05 18.95 13.76
CA GLN A 446 -35.67 18.73 15.08
C GLN A 446 -35.93 17.26 15.39
N ARG A 447 -36.21 16.44 14.37
CA ARG A 447 -36.40 15.00 14.55
C ARG A 447 -35.11 14.35 15.02
N PHE A 448 -33.99 14.69 14.39
CA PHE A 448 -32.68 14.24 14.85
C PHE A 448 -32.35 14.77 16.25
N ALA A 449 -32.78 15.99 16.59
CA ALA A 449 -32.57 16.55 17.93
C ALA A 449 -33.19 15.67 19.02
N GLU A 450 -34.45 15.28 18.81
CA GLU A 450 -35.21 14.42 19.72
C GLU A 450 -34.62 13.01 19.78
N GLU A 451 -34.33 12.40 18.63
CA GLU A 451 -33.78 11.03 18.54
C GLU A 451 -32.40 10.90 19.20
N ALA A 452 -31.53 11.91 19.03
CA ALA A 452 -30.17 11.92 19.58
C ALA A 452 -30.09 12.55 20.98
N GLY A 453 -31.19 13.14 21.47
CA GLY A 453 -31.25 13.86 22.74
C GLY A 453 -30.28 15.05 22.80
N ILE A 454 -30.20 15.84 21.72
CA ILE A 454 -29.34 17.03 21.63
C ILE A 454 -30.17 18.32 21.64
N THR A 455 -29.54 19.45 21.94
CA THR A 455 -30.22 20.75 21.96
C THR A 455 -29.65 21.65 20.86
N TYR A 456 -30.50 22.07 19.91
CA TYR A 456 -30.14 23.15 19.01
C TYR A 456 -30.19 24.50 19.72
N THR A 457 -29.21 25.34 19.48
CA THR A 457 -29.10 26.69 20.08
C THR A 457 -28.48 27.69 19.10
N THR A 458 -28.34 28.95 19.50
CA THR A 458 -27.65 29.97 18.71
C THR A 458 -26.13 29.82 18.79
N LEU A 459 -25.39 30.37 17.82
CA LEU A 459 -23.92 30.35 17.86
C LEU A 459 -23.37 30.99 19.14
N ASP A 460 -23.91 32.13 19.57
CA ASP A 460 -23.44 32.82 20.78
C ASP A 460 -23.65 31.98 22.05
N ASP A 461 -24.79 31.29 22.19
CA ASP A 461 -25.05 30.39 23.33
C ASP A 461 -24.16 29.14 23.26
N LEU A 462 -23.92 28.61 22.06
CA LEU A 462 -23.00 27.50 21.84
C LEU A 462 -21.57 27.89 22.27
N TYR A 463 -21.08 29.06 21.86
CA TYR A 463 -19.77 29.56 22.24
C TYR A 463 -19.64 29.73 23.76
N ALA A 464 -20.62 30.37 24.40
CA ALA A 464 -20.58 30.67 25.82
C ALA A 464 -20.64 29.41 26.72
N ARG A 465 -21.23 28.32 26.25
CA ARG A 465 -21.52 27.14 27.08
C ARG A 465 -20.67 25.91 26.78
N SER A 466 -19.99 25.86 25.64
CA SER A 466 -19.22 24.68 25.21
C SER A 466 -17.81 24.65 25.79
N ASP A 467 -17.42 23.50 26.33
CA ASP A 467 -16.05 23.24 26.76
C ASP A 467 -15.17 22.76 25.59
N ILE A 468 -15.80 22.10 24.61
CA ILE A 468 -15.19 21.66 23.34
C ILE A 468 -16.08 22.14 22.20
N ILE A 469 -15.53 22.77 21.16
CA ILE A 469 -16.25 23.17 19.95
C ILE A 469 -15.67 22.42 18.76
N SER A 470 -16.51 21.76 17.97
CA SER A 470 -16.11 20.98 16.79
C SER A 470 -16.82 21.47 15.54
N LEU A 471 -16.05 21.74 14.47
CA LEU A 471 -16.54 22.31 13.22
C LEU A 471 -16.77 21.23 12.16
N HIS A 472 -18.00 21.14 11.67
CA HIS A 472 -18.44 20.17 10.65
C HIS A 472 -19.38 20.77 9.59
N CYS A 473 -19.49 22.11 9.54
CA CYS A 473 -20.19 22.81 8.48
C CYS A 473 -19.35 22.87 7.19
N PRO A 474 -19.99 22.97 6.01
CA PRO A 474 -19.29 23.27 4.76
C PRO A 474 -18.69 24.68 4.81
N LEU A 475 -17.68 24.93 3.99
CA LEU A 475 -17.16 26.28 3.75
C LEU A 475 -18.03 27.00 2.71
N THR A 476 -18.60 28.13 3.10
CA THR A 476 -19.41 29.06 2.32
C THR A 476 -18.97 30.49 2.66
N PRO A 477 -19.35 31.52 1.88
CA PRO A 477 -19.06 32.90 2.23
C PRO A 477 -19.54 33.32 3.63
N GLU A 478 -20.63 32.72 4.13
CA GLU A 478 -21.20 33.00 5.45
C GLU A 478 -20.50 32.25 6.60
N THR A 479 -19.74 31.20 6.28
CA THR A 479 -19.02 30.36 7.27
C THR A 479 -17.50 30.54 7.20
N GLU A 480 -17.00 31.31 6.23
CA GLU A 480 -15.62 31.75 6.19
C GLU A 480 -15.30 32.59 7.43
N HIS A 481 -14.21 32.23 8.11
CA HIS A 481 -13.76 32.83 9.38
C HIS A 481 -14.86 32.88 10.46
N LEU A 482 -15.71 31.86 10.50
CA LEU A 482 -16.70 31.66 11.55
C LEU A 482 -16.07 31.74 12.95
N ILE A 483 -14.86 31.18 13.09
CA ILE A 483 -14.01 31.36 14.26
C ILE A 483 -13.04 32.52 14.01
N ASN A 484 -13.32 33.64 14.64
CA ASN A 484 -12.56 34.90 14.63
C ASN A 484 -12.48 35.50 16.04
N THR A 485 -11.87 36.68 16.18
CA THR A 485 -11.69 37.38 17.47
C THR A 485 -12.97 37.56 18.27
N ASP A 486 -14.09 37.95 17.63
CA ASP A 486 -15.37 38.17 18.32
C ASP A 486 -15.91 36.84 18.86
N SER A 487 -15.94 35.81 18.00
CA SER A 487 -16.41 34.48 18.41
C SER A 487 -15.55 33.89 19.54
N ILE A 488 -14.22 34.01 19.47
CA ILE A 488 -13.28 33.53 20.49
C ILE A 488 -13.50 34.29 21.81
N GLY A 489 -13.77 35.60 21.74
CA GLY A 489 -14.10 36.42 22.91
C GLY A 489 -15.33 35.92 23.68
N LYS A 490 -16.32 35.39 22.96
CA LYS A 490 -17.57 34.83 23.52
C LYS A 490 -17.42 33.42 24.09
N MET A 491 -16.33 32.71 23.77
CA MET A 491 -16.12 31.33 24.24
C MET A 491 -15.78 31.26 25.72
N LYS A 492 -15.87 30.07 26.32
CA LYS A 492 -15.28 29.81 27.64
C LYS A 492 -13.76 29.97 27.63
N ASP A 493 -13.21 30.35 28.79
CA ASP A 493 -11.76 30.34 28.98
C ASP A 493 -11.23 28.91 28.99
N GLY A 494 -10.18 28.66 28.23
CA GLY A 494 -9.59 27.33 28.09
C GLY A 494 -10.35 26.38 27.17
N VAL A 495 -11.24 26.90 26.30
CA VAL A 495 -12.01 26.08 25.34
C VAL A 495 -11.10 25.27 24.41
N MET A 496 -11.52 24.05 24.08
CA MET A 496 -10.87 23.23 23.06
C MET A 496 -11.58 23.40 21.71
N ILE A 497 -10.84 23.75 20.65
CA ILE A 497 -11.38 23.90 19.29
C ILE A 497 -10.89 22.74 18.42
N ILE A 498 -11.82 22.09 17.71
CA ILE A 498 -11.53 21.01 16.78
C ILE A 498 -12.02 21.39 15.38
N ASN A 499 -11.14 21.32 14.39
CA ASN A 499 -11.49 21.54 12.99
C ASN A 499 -11.00 20.38 12.13
N THR A 500 -11.96 19.56 11.69
CA THR A 500 -11.77 18.51 10.68
C THR A 500 -12.63 18.79 9.44
N GLY A 501 -13.03 20.05 9.25
CA GLY A 501 -13.89 20.50 8.17
C GLY A 501 -13.07 21.13 7.05
N ARG A 502 -12.90 22.45 7.10
CA ARG A 502 -12.08 23.23 6.16
C ARG A 502 -11.26 24.28 6.91
N GLY A 503 -10.04 24.56 6.45
CA GLY A 503 -9.12 25.49 7.09
C GLY A 503 -9.74 26.88 7.32
N LYS A 504 -10.28 27.47 6.24
CA LYS A 504 -10.92 28.79 6.22
C LYS A 504 -12.14 28.98 7.12
N LEU A 505 -12.63 27.95 7.82
CA LEU A 505 -13.65 28.14 8.86
C LEU A 505 -13.09 28.87 10.09
N ILE A 506 -11.77 28.85 10.25
CA ILE A 506 -11.05 29.51 11.33
C ILE A 506 -10.12 30.55 10.70
N ASN A 507 -10.15 31.77 11.21
CA ASN A 507 -9.08 32.72 10.94
C ASN A 507 -7.87 32.35 11.80
N THR A 508 -6.79 31.90 11.15
CA THR A 508 -5.66 31.29 11.85
C THR A 508 -4.91 32.26 12.77
N GLU A 509 -4.71 33.51 12.34
CA GLU A 509 -4.05 34.53 13.15
C GLU A 509 -4.82 34.79 14.45
N MET A 510 -6.14 34.88 14.36
CA MET A 510 -6.99 35.10 15.54
C MET A 510 -7.01 33.88 16.47
N LEU A 511 -6.91 32.66 15.92
CA LEU A 511 -6.71 31.45 16.73
C LEU A 511 -5.37 31.49 17.50
N ILE A 512 -4.28 31.92 16.85
CA ILE A 512 -2.96 32.07 17.49
C ILE A 512 -3.03 33.05 18.66
N ASP A 513 -3.73 34.18 18.49
CA ASP A 513 -3.92 35.14 19.58
C ASP A 513 -4.82 34.61 20.71
N GLY A 514 -5.85 33.82 20.35
CA GLY A 514 -6.65 33.05 21.32
C GLY A 514 -5.82 32.06 22.13
N LEU A 515 -4.88 31.37 21.50
CA LEU A 515 -3.96 30.42 22.14
C LEU A 515 -2.94 31.14 23.05
N LYS A 516 -2.38 32.27 22.59
CA LYS A 516 -1.44 33.09 23.38
C LYS A 516 -2.09 33.67 24.62
N SER A 517 -3.33 34.16 24.51
CA SER A 517 -4.11 34.70 25.63
C SER A 517 -4.65 33.61 26.56
N LYS A 518 -4.52 32.32 26.18
CA LYS A 518 -5.10 31.15 26.86
C LYS A 518 -6.63 31.13 26.88
N LYS A 519 -7.27 32.03 26.12
CA LYS A 519 -8.71 31.98 25.88
C LYS A 519 -9.07 30.65 25.20
N VAL A 520 -8.30 30.30 24.17
CA VAL A 520 -8.30 28.95 23.58
C VAL A 520 -7.28 28.11 24.33
N GLY A 521 -7.75 27.07 25.01
CA GLY A 521 -6.92 26.18 25.81
C GLY A 521 -6.17 25.13 24.98
N ALA A 522 -6.75 24.72 23.85
CA ALA A 522 -6.15 23.78 22.91
C ALA A 522 -6.82 23.85 21.53
N ALA A 523 -6.08 23.50 20.48
CA ALA A 523 -6.63 23.36 19.13
C ALA A 523 -6.20 22.06 18.46
N GLY A 524 -7.16 21.31 17.91
CA GLY A 524 -6.95 20.11 17.10
C GLY A 524 -7.38 20.39 15.68
N LEU A 525 -6.42 20.42 14.77
CA LEU A 525 -6.64 20.80 13.39
C LEU A 525 -6.24 19.63 12.50
N ASP A 526 -7.14 19.20 11.63
CA ASP A 526 -6.79 18.31 10.52
C ASP A 526 -6.69 19.09 9.20
N VAL A 527 -7.10 20.35 9.18
CA VAL A 527 -7.14 21.22 8.00
C VAL A 527 -6.53 22.57 8.33
N TYR A 528 -6.00 23.25 7.33
CA TYR A 528 -5.33 24.54 7.49
C TYR A 528 -5.68 25.50 6.33
N GLU A 529 -5.70 26.80 6.60
CA GLU A 529 -6.16 27.81 5.64
C GLU A 529 -5.32 27.82 4.35
N GLU A 530 -4.01 27.65 4.49
CA GLU A 530 -3.05 27.59 3.39
C GLU A 530 -2.44 26.17 3.24
N GLU A 531 -3.27 25.13 3.42
CA GLU A 531 -2.79 23.73 3.41
C GLU A 531 -2.15 23.27 2.08
N GLY A 532 -2.51 23.92 0.97
CA GLY A 532 -2.22 23.45 -0.39
C GLY A 532 -0.73 23.28 -0.72
N GLU A 533 0.15 24.13 -0.19
CA GLU A 533 1.59 24.00 -0.47
C GLU A 533 2.30 22.99 0.44
N TYR A 534 1.77 22.70 1.62
CA TYR A 534 2.49 21.93 2.66
C TYR A 534 1.97 20.51 2.85
N PHE A 535 0.65 20.30 2.75
CA PHE A 535 0.06 19.02 3.13
C PHE A 535 0.33 17.93 2.09
N TYR A 536 0.39 16.68 2.55
CA TYR A 536 0.66 15.46 1.75
C TYR A 536 2.09 15.31 1.19
N GLU A 537 2.99 16.25 1.48
CA GLU A 537 4.40 16.21 1.08
C GLU A 537 5.34 16.18 2.29
N ASP A 538 6.47 15.50 2.15
CA ASP A 538 7.56 15.58 3.13
C ASP A 538 8.39 16.84 2.85
N LYS A 539 8.27 17.84 3.73
CA LYS A 539 9.07 19.06 3.72
C LYS A 539 10.00 19.18 4.94
N SER A 540 10.29 18.06 5.61
CA SER A 540 11.13 18.05 6.82
C SER A 540 12.58 18.49 6.59
N ASP A 541 13.05 18.44 5.33
CA ASP A 541 14.36 18.91 4.90
C ASP A 541 14.38 20.38 4.42
N ARG A 542 13.22 21.07 4.45
CA ARG A 542 13.07 22.46 4.02
C ARG A 542 12.63 23.37 5.17
N ILE A 543 12.89 24.65 5.01
CA ILE A 543 12.38 25.68 5.92
C ILE A 543 10.88 25.85 5.65
N ILE A 544 10.10 25.99 6.73
CA ILE A 544 8.68 26.36 6.64
C ILE A 544 8.64 27.88 6.46
N ASP A 545 8.29 28.34 5.26
CA ASP A 545 8.21 29.76 4.91
C ASP A 545 6.90 30.40 5.41
N ASP A 546 5.91 29.58 5.80
CA ASP A 546 4.67 30.03 6.42
C ASP A 546 4.87 30.27 7.92
N ASP A 547 5.05 31.54 8.27
CA ASP A 547 5.21 32.01 9.64
C ASP A 547 4.04 31.63 10.55
N THR A 548 2.82 31.62 10.01
CA THR A 548 1.58 31.31 10.75
C THR A 548 1.55 29.83 11.10
N LEU A 549 1.86 28.95 10.14
CA LEU A 549 1.96 27.51 10.35
C LEU A 549 3.10 27.17 11.32
N ALA A 550 4.28 27.76 11.13
CA ALA A 550 5.41 27.56 12.03
C ALA A 550 5.06 27.98 13.46
N ARG A 551 4.34 29.10 13.61
CA ARG A 551 3.87 29.57 14.91
C ARG A 551 2.85 28.62 15.53
N LEU A 552 1.88 28.11 14.76
CA LEU A 552 0.91 27.11 15.23
C LEU A 552 1.60 25.84 15.74
N LEU A 553 2.55 25.30 14.97
CA LEU A 553 3.28 24.08 15.32
C LEU A 553 4.16 24.23 16.56
N SER A 554 4.51 25.46 16.95
CA SER A 554 5.31 25.73 18.15
C SER A 554 4.53 25.57 19.47
N PHE A 555 3.20 25.58 19.43
CA PHE A 555 2.37 25.47 20.63
C PHE A 555 2.31 24.03 21.13
N ASN A 556 2.49 23.84 22.44
CA ASN A 556 2.43 22.52 23.07
C ASN A 556 1.01 21.96 23.27
N ASN A 557 0.00 22.76 22.95
CA ASN A 557 -1.43 22.50 23.10
C ASN A 557 -2.15 22.59 21.73
N VAL A 558 -1.39 22.49 20.64
CA VAL A 558 -1.91 22.37 19.27
C VAL A 558 -1.48 21.02 18.72
N ILE A 559 -2.40 20.32 18.07
CA ILE A 559 -2.09 19.17 17.23
C ILE A 559 -2.59 19.51 15.83
N LEU A 560 -1.70 19.43 14.86
CA LEU A 560 -2.01 19.56 13.44
C LEU A 560 -1.73 18.22 12.76
N THR A 561 -2.73 17.66 12.08
CA THR A 561 -2.58 16.51 11.19
C THR A 561 -2.82 16.93 9.75
N SER A 562 -2.17 16.28 8.79
CA SER A 562 -2.12 16.73 7.39
C SER A 562 -3.34 16.25 6.59
N HIS A 563 -4.55 16.68 6.98
CA HIS A 563 -5.81 16.36 6.31
C HIS A 563 -6.02 14.85 6.15
N GLN A 564 -5.69 14.11 7.21
CA GLN A 564 -5.70 12.65 7.25
C GLN A 564 -6.95 12.08 7.92
N GLY A 565 -7.96 12.89 8.26
CA GLY A 565 -9.18 12.43 8.91
C GLY A 565 -9.94 11.38 8.11
N PHE A 566 -9.73 11.32 6.79
CA PHE A 566 -10.26 10.26 5.94
C PHE A 566 -9.37 9.02 5.84
N PHE A 567 -8.14 9.04 6.34
CA PHE A 567 -7.08 8.11 5.97
C PHE A 567 -7.16 6.78 6.74
N THR A 568 -8.20 5.99 6.43
CA THR A 568 -8.38 4.62 6.95
C THR A 568 -8.44 3.60 5.81
N LYS A 569 -8.28 2.32 6.12
CA LYS A 569 -8.33 1.23 5.14
C LYS A 569 -9.68 1.21 4.41
N GLU A 570 -10.77 1.35 5.17
CA GLU A 570 -12.14 1.33 4.70
C GLU A 570 -12.42 2.53 3.79
N ALA A 571 -11.98 3.73 4.19
CA ALA A 571 -12.16 4.93 3.40
C ALA A 571 -11.38 4.87 2.07
N LEU A 572 -10.11 4.43 2.09
CA LEU A 572 -9.31 4.27 0.87
C LEU A 572 -9.91 3.20 -0.06
N HIS A 573 -10.42 2.11 0.50
CA HIS A 573 -11.13 1.08 -0.26
C HIS A 573 -12.40 1.66 -0.93
N ASN A 574 -13.23 2.37 -0.18
CA ASN A 574 -14.45 2.99 -0.71
C ASN A 574 -14.13 4.07 -1.76
N ILE A 575 -13.04 4.83 -1.60
CA ILE A 575 -12.57 5.77 -2.63
C ILE A 575 -12.25 5.02 -3.92
N ALA A 576 -11.47 3.93 -3.84
CA ALA A 576 -11.12 3.13 -5.00
C ALA A 576 -12.37 2.54 -5.68
N GLU A 577 -13.25 1.91 -4.90
CA GLU A 577 -14.49 1.28 -5.37
C GLU A 577 -15.42 2.30 -6.06
N VAL A 578 -15.75 3.40 -5.40
CA VAL A 578 -16.61 4.44 -5.99
C VAL A 578 -15.97 5.08 -7.22
N THR A 579 -14.66 5.34 -7.21
CA THR A 579 -13.98 5.92 -8.39
C THR A 579 -14.04 4.97 -9.58
N LEU A 580 -13.75 3.68 -9.39
CA LEU A 580 -13.77 2.70 -10.46
C LEU A 580 -15.20 2.41 -10.96
N HIS A 581 -16.19 2.38 -10.07
CA HIS A 581 -17.60 2.31 -10.46
C HIS A 581 -18.06 3.53 -11.27
N ASN A 582 -17.67 4.74 -10.88
CA ASN A 582 -18.00 5.94 -11.65
C ASN A 582 -17.43 5.86 -13.08
N ILE A 583 -16.22 5.29 -13.23
CA ILE A 583 -15.59 5.06 -14.52
C ILE A 583 -16.37 3.99 -15.31
N ARG A 584 -16.78 2.90 -14.66
CA ARG A 584 -17.62 1.87 -15.29
C ARG A 584 -18.94 2.42 -15.80
N ASP A 585 -19.64 3.17 -14.95
CA ASP A 585 -20.93 3.76 -15.30
C ASP A 585 -20.77 4.70 -16.51
N PHE A 586 -19.66 5.42 -16.60
CA PHE A 586 -19.32 6.21 -17.79
C PHE A 586 -19.12 5.35 -19.04
N LEU A 587 -18.31 4.29 -18.95
CA LEU A 587 -18.03 3.40 -20.09
C LEU A 587 -19.29 2.68 -20.60
N GLU A 588 -20.18 2.32 -19.69
CA GLU A 588 -21.46 1.66 -19.97
C GLU A 588 -22.58 2.65 -20.34
N SER A 589 -22.27 3.95 -20.46
CA SER A 589 -23.24 5.01 -20.75
C SER A 589 -24.43 5.06 -19.78
N LYS A 590 -24.20 4.67 -18.51
CA LYS A 590 -25.16 4.79 -17.41
C LYS A 590 -25.21 6.23 -16.88
N PRO A 591 -26.28 6.62 -16.18
CA PRO A 591 -26.36 7.91 -15.51
C PRO A 591 -25.22 8.08 -14.48
N LEU A 592 -24.42 9.14 -14.63
CA LEU A 592 -23.33 9.47 -13.72
C LEU A 592 -23.86 10.12 -12.43
N ILE A 593 -24.21 9.30 -11.43
CA ILE A 593 -24.78 9.75 -10.15
C ILE A 593 -23.86 10.75 -9.44
N ASN A 594 -22.56 10.53 -9.51
CA ASN A 594 -21.55 11.35 -8.82
C ASN A 594 -20.93 12.44 -9.72
N ARG A 595 -21.62 12.85 -10.79
CA ARG A 595 -21.16 13.93 -11.67
C ARG A 595 -21.21 15.28 -10.96
N VAL A 596 -20.21 16.11 -11.18
CA VAL A 596 -20.16 17.50 -10.73
C VAL A 596 -20.53 18.41 -11.91
N SER A 597 -21.39 19.39 -11.67
CA SER A 597 -21.82 20.41 -12.64
C SER A 597 -21.69 21.82 -12.05
N LEU A 598 -21.81 22.86 -12.87
CA LEU A 598 -21.82 24.25 -12.41
C LEU A 598 -22.92 24.54 -11.37
N GLN A 599 -24.02 23.78 -11.40
CA GLN A 599 -25.11 23.87 -10.41
C GLN A 599 -24.78 23.16 -9.08
N SER A 600 -23.64 22.46 -9.00
CA SER A 600 -23.19 21.72 -7.81
C SER A 600 -22.33 22.57 -6.87
N ARG A 601 -22.12 23.86 -7.17
CA ARG A 601 -21.37 24.82 -6.34
C ARG A 601 -22.26 25.49 -5.30
#